data_AF-A0A6V7K110-F1
#
_entry.id   AF-A0A6V7K110-F1
#
_cell.length_a   1.000
_cell.length_b   1.000
_cell.length_c   1.000
_cell.angle_alpha   90.00
_cell.angle_beta   90.00
_cell.angle_gamma   90.00
#
_symmetry.space_group_name_H-M   'P 1'
#
loop_
_entity.id
_entity.type
_entity.pdbx_description
1 polymer ?
#
loop_
_entity_poly.entity_id
_entity_poly.type
_entity_poly.pdbx_seq_one_letter_code
_entity_poly.pdbx_strand_id
1 'polypeptide(L)' 'CEVRTGPEYVIRKYTFYENGTFLLIRHHYAEESCSVATHTVAARGAIRLLSSSGSAPGATEARYQLDRVHIVPLTRQ' A
#
# COMPACT_ATOMS: atom_id res chain seq x y z
N CYS A 1 1.55 4.78 -12.93
CA CYS A 1 1.29 3.34 -12.71
C CYS A 1 2.57 2.71 -12.16
N GLU A 2 2.49 1.87 -11.14
CA GLU A 2 3.61 1.05 -10.65
C GLU A 2 3.46 -0.36 -11.22
N VAL A 3 4.48 -0.84 -11.92
CA VAL A 3 4.54 -2.21 -12.46
C VAL A 3 5.38 -3.06 -11.50
N ARG A 4 4.80 -4.14 -10.95
CA ARG A 4 5.49 -5.05 -10.03
C ARG A 4 5.76 -6.40 -10.71
N THR A 5 6.66 -7.17 -10.10
CA THR A 5 7.04 -8.51 -10.58
C THR A 5 5.87 -9.49 -10.46
N GLY A 6 5.56 -10.20 -11.56
CA GLY A 6 4.28 -10.90 -11.73
C GLY A 6 3.19 -9.87 -12.04
N PRO A 7 2.47 -9.95 -13.17
CA PRO A 7 1.74 -8.84 -13.83
C PRO A 7 0.74 -8.12 -12.91
N GLU A 8 1.27 -7.28 -12.03
CA GLU A 8 0.58 -6.55 -10.96
C GLU A 8 0.82 -5.07 -11.23
N TYR A 9 -0.25 -4.41 -11.65
CA TYR A 9 -0.26 -3.00 -12.00
C TYR A 9 -1.04 -2.25 -10.94
N VAL A 10 -0.38 -1.34 -10.23
CA VAL A 10 -0.99 -0.69 -9.06
C VAL A 10 -0.79 0.81 -9.05
N ILE A 11 -1.73 1.50 -8.42
CA ILE A 11 -1.55 2.86 -7.91
C ILE A 11 -1.82 2.80 -6.42
N ARG A 12 -0.88 3.28 -5.62
CA ARG A 12 -0.99 3.26 -4.16
C ARG A 12 -0.86 4.65 -3.57
N LYS A 13 -1.63 4.89 -2.53
CA LYS A 13 -1.60 6.11 -1.71
C LYS A 13 -1.45 5.69 -0.25
N TYR A 14 -0.47 6.27 0.42
CA TYR A 14 -0.30 6.16 1.86
C TYR A 14 -0.68 7.48 2.52
N THR A 15 -1.30 7.38 3.68
CA THR A 15 -1.55 8.51 4.57
C THR A 15 -1.12 8.08 5.97
N PHE A 16 -0.22 8.85 6.55
CA PHE A 16 0.31 8.63 7.90
C PHE A 16 -0.26 9.72 8.80
N TYR A 17 -0.70 9.32 9.99
CA TYR A 17 -1.30 10.22 10.97
C TYR A 17 -0.34 10.39 12.16
N GLU A 18 -0.42 11.54 12.83
CA GLU A 18 0.46 11.88 13.97
C GLU A 18 0.33 10.90 15.14
N ASN A 19 -0.82 10.24 15.28
CA ASN A 19 -1.05 9.20 16.29
C ASN A 19 -0.38 7.84 15.95
N GLY A 20 0.46 7.79 14.91
CA GLY A 20 1.18 6.59 14.50
C GLY A 20 0.32 5.58 13.73
N THR A 21 -0.90 5.95 13.31
CA THR A 21 -1.72 5.10 12.44
C THR A 21 -1.46 5.40 10.98
N PHE A 22 -1.84 4.47 10.10
CA PHE A 22 -1.78 4.67 8.65
C PHE A 22 -3.04 4.18 7.95
N LEU A 23 -3.29 4.77 6.79
CA LEU A 23 -4.21 4.29 5.76
C LEU A 23 -3.44 4.06 4.47
N LEU A 24 -3.56 2.86 3.93
CA LEU A 24 -3.07 2.46 2.61
C LEU A 24 -4.27 2.20 1.71
N ILE A 25 -4.32 2.89 0.57
CA ILE A 25 -5.25 2.57 -0.51
C ILE A 25 -4.41 2.10 -1.70
N ARG A 26 -4.70 0.91 -2.21
CA ARG A 26 -4.06 0.33 -3.39
C ARG A 26 -5.12 -0.06 -4.41
N HIS A 27 -5.11 0.60 -5.55
CA HIS A 27 -5.93 0.23 -6.70
C HIS A 27 -5.14 -0.73 -7.57
N HIS A 28 -5.74 -1.86 -7.93
CA HIS A 28 -5.17 -2.84 -8.84
C HIS A 28 -5.81 -2.72 -10.22
N TYR A 29 -4.99 -2.92 -11.25
CA TYR A 29 -5.37 -2.79 -12.64
C TYR A 29 -4.98 -4.04 -13.42
N ALA A 30 -5.72 -4.30 -14.50
CA ALA A 30 -5.50 -5.48 -15.35
C ALA A 30 -4.34 -5.31 -16.36
N GLU A 31 -3.89 -4.07 -16.56
CA GLU A 31 -2.92 -3.71 -17.60
C GLU A 31 -1.98 -2.58 -17.16
N GLU A 32 -0.84 -2.48 -17.84
CA GLU A 32 0.26 -1.56 -17.53
C GLU A 32 -0.10 -0.07 -17.64
N SER A 33 -1.13 0.25 -18.41
CA SER A 33 -1.64 1.61 -18.54
C SER A 33 -2.34 2.10 -17.26
N CYS A 34 -2.68 1.19 -16.34
CA CYS A 34 -3.57 1.44 -15.22
C CYS A 34 -4.94 2.02 -15.65
N SER A 35 -5.48 1.61 -16.80
CA SER A 35 -6.79 2.08 -17.28
C SER A 35 -7.97 1.21 -16.81
N VAL A 36 -7.77 -0.11 -16.72
CA VAL A 36 -8.82 -1.07 -16.34
C VAL A 36 -8.65 -1.49 -14.89
N ALA A 37 -9.39 -0.85 -13.98
CA ALA A 37 -9.36 -1.18 -12.56
C ALA A 37 -10.06 -2.53 -12.28
N THR A 38 -9.51 -3.35 -11.40
CA THR A 38 -10.04 -4.69 -11.05
C THR A 38 -10.62 -4.71 -9.63
N HIS A 39 -9.84 -4.23 -8.66
CA HIS A 39 -10.26 -4.14 -7.27
C HIS A 39 -9.42 -3.11 -6.53
N THR A 40 -9.94 -2.63 -5.41
CA THR A 40 -9.23 -1.76 -4.49
C THR A 40 -9.00 -2.48 -3.17
N VAL A 41 -7.78 -2.37 -2.65
CA VAL A 41 -7.42 -2.81 -1.30
C VAL A 41 -7.25 -1.58 -0.43
N ALA A 42 -8.02 -1.49 0.65
CA ALA A 42 -7.85 -0.49 1.69
C ALA A 42 -7.38 -1.18 2.96
N ALA A 43 -6.18 -0.83 3.43
CA ALA A 43 -5.58 -1.39 4.63
C ALA A 43 -5.31 -0.27 5.64
N ARG A 44 -5.58 -0.54 6.91
CA ARG A 44 -5.27 0.38 8.00
C ARG A 44 -4.56 -0.34 9.14
N GLY A 45 -3.79 0.41 9.90
CA GLY A 45 -3.06 -0.13 11.02
C GLY A 45 -2.21 0.91 11.72
N ALA A 46 -1.19 0.43 12.43
CA ALA A 46 -0.23 1.27 13.13
C ALA A 46 1.20 1.04 12.59
N ILE A 47 1.98 2.11 12.60
CA ILE A 47 3.40 2.09 12.29
C ILE A 47 4.17 2.79 13.40
N ARG A 48 5.24 2.15 13.87
CA ARG A 48 6.15 2.72 14.86
C ARG A 48 7.57 2.68 14.32
N LEU A 49 8.16 3.86 14.14
CA LEU A 49 9.56 4.02 13.80
C LEU A 49 10.43 3.62 15.00
N LEU A 50 11.53 2.93 14.72
CA LEU A 50 12.50 2.42 15.70
C LEU A 50 13.84 3.15 15.49
N SER A 51 14.94 2.41 15.38
CA SER A 51 16.29 2.93 15.15
C SER A 51 16.62 3.05 13.66
N SER A 52 17.75 3.67 13.35
CA SER A 52 18.32 3.65 11.99
C SER A 52 18.47 2.21 11.48
N SER A 53 18.25 2.01 10.18
CA SER A 53 18.40 0.70 9.56
C SER A 53 19.88 0.31 9.43
N GLY A 54 20.18 -0.93 9.79
CA GLY A 54 21.49 -1.55 9.52
C GLY A 54 21.62 -2.08 8.10
N SER A 55 20.51 -2.25 7.38
CA SER A 55 20.47 -2.83 6.03
C SER A 55 20.44 -1.80 4.91
N ALA A 56 19.93 -0.59 5.19
CA ALA A 56 19.82 0.48 4.20
C ALA A 56 20.22 1.84 4.79
N PRO A 57 21.32 2.47 4.31
CA PRO A 57 21.72 3.80 4.76
C PRO A 57 20.60 4.82 4.59
N GLY A 58 20.38 5.67 5.61
CA GLY A 58 19.32 6.69 5.61
C GLY A 58 17.91 6.16 5.89
N ALA A 59 17.71 4.84 5.97
CA ALA A 59 16.43 4.26 6.36
C ALA A 59 16.31 4.10 7.88
N THR A 60 15.08 3.82 8.34
CA THR A 60 14.74 3.55 9.74
C THR A 60 13.99 2.24 9.82
N GLU A 61 14.36 1.39 10.78
CA GLU A 61 13.60 0.20 11.11
C GLU A 61 12.22 0.60 11.62
N ALA A 62 11.18 -0.09 11.17
CA ALA A 62 9.81 0.21 11.59
C ALA A 62 9.05 -1.07 11.92
N ARG A 63 8.29 -1.04 13.02
CA ARG A 63 7.30 -2.06 13.31
C ARG A 63 5.98 -1.66 12.66
N TYR A 64 5.46 -2.51 11.79
CA TYR A 64 4.15 -2.34 11.19
C TYR A 64 3.16 -3.36 11.78
N GLN A 65 1.94 -2.93 12.03
CA GLN A 65 0.83 -3.78 12.42
C GLN A 65 -0.35 -3.50 11.49
N LEU A 66 -0.89 -4.55 10.88
CA LEU A 66 -2.12 -4.48 10.08
C LEU A 66 -3.31 -4.80 10.98
N ASP A 67 -4.25 -3.87 11.09
CA ASP A 67 -5.44 -4.06 11.91
C ASP A 67 -6.64 -4.51 11.07
N ARG A 68 -6.80 -3.95 9.87
CA ARG A 68 -7.91 -4.29 8.99
C ARG A 68 -7.55 -4.12 7.53
N VAL A 69 -8.02 -5.06 6.72
CA VAL A 69 -7.91 -5.03 5.26
C VAL A 69 -9.31 -5.20 4.67
N HIS A 70 -9.65 -4.31 3.75
CA HIS A 70 -10.87 -4.38 2.95
C HIS A 70 -10.47 -4.54 1.49
N ILE A 71 -11.17 -5.44 0.80
CA ILE A 71 -11.04 -5.65 -0.63
C ILE A 71 -12.39 -5.32 -1.25
N VAL A 72 -12.38 -4.36 -2.17
CA VAL A 72 -13.58 -3.93 -2.90
C VAL A 72 -13.39 -4.31 -4.36
N PRO A 73 -14.09 -5.32 -4.87
CA PRO A 73 -14.08 -5.61 -6.30
C PRO A 73 -14.73 -4.47 -7.07
N LEU A 74 -14.17 -4.12 -8.22
CA LEU A 74 -14.75 -3.14 -9.13
C LEU A 74 -15.31 -3.93 -10.31
N THR A 75 -16.63 -3.92 -10.45
CA THR A 75 -17.29 -4.46 -11.64
C THR A 75 -17.00 -3.53 -12.82
N ARG A 76 -16.64 -4.10 -13.97
CA ARG A 76 -16.70 -3.37 -15.24
C ARG A 76 -18.17 -2.97 -15.45
N GLN A 77 -18.45 -1.67 -15.58
CA GLN A 77 -19.72 -1.18 -16.13
C GLN A 77 -19.60 -1.14 -17.65
#